data_AF-A0A9C9GGK0-F1
#
_entry.id   AF-A0A9C9GGK0-F1
#
_cell.length_a   1.000
_cell.length_b   1.000
_cell.length_c   1.000
_cell.angle_alpha   90.00
_cell.angle_beta   90.00
_cell.angle_gamma   90.00
#
_symmetry.space_group_name_H-M   'P 1'
#
loop_
_entity.id
_entity.type
_entity.pdbx_description
1 polymer ?
#
loop_
_entity_poly.entity_id
_entity_poly.type
_entity_poly.pdbx_seq_one_letter_code
_entity_poly.pdbx_strand_id
1 'polypeptide(L)'
;MKEKFCNACGLEFKTGEPSIRCSLCMRNYHVSCWAKAGGCTTWGCPGRPALTGEEQSALQMRCPNCGESIVNFAVKCPYCRKPLFDDVSAAEKRVREIHSKEGQVRKDPILTALLNLIFPGAGYMYLGFFNKGLLWFVVAVAAWFFTRGLGLVAVYAWVIYDSSRLAVIMNRGENPSNGKTMLRP
;
A
#
# COMPACT_ATOMS: atom_id res chain seq x y z
N MET A 1 -25.89 4.42 9.89
CA MET A 1 -24.73 5.33 9.92
C MET A 1 -23.46 4.54 9.63
N LYS A 2 -22.62 4.95 8.67
CA LYS A 2 -21.32 4.29 8.42
C LYS A 2 -20.37 4.67 9.56
N GLU A 3 -19.81 3.70 10.28
CA GLU A 3 -18.74 3.96 11.24
C GLU A 3 -17.55 4.57 10.48
N LYS A 4 -17.13 5.78 10.88
CA LYS A 4 -16.06 6.55 10.24
C LYS A 4 -14.66 6.13 10.71
N PHE A 5 -14.55 5.12 11.57
CA PHE A 5 -13.31 4.73 12.22
C PHE A 5 -13.00 3.26 11.99
N CYS A 6 -11.71 2.95 11.92
CA CYS A 6 -11.20 1.60 11.83
C CYS A 6 -11.24 0.91 13.21
N ASN A 7 -11.87 -0.26 13.27
CA ASN A 7 -12.04 -1.02 14.51
C ASN A 7 -10.75 -1.74 14.99
N ALA A 8 -9.69 -1.74 14.18
CA ALA A 8 -8.38 -2.25 14.60
C ALA A 8 -7.50 -1.13 15.18
N CYS A 9 -7.30 -0.01 14.46
CA CYS A 9 -6.38 1.03 14.90
C CYS A 9 -7.01 2.23 15.62
N GLY A 10 -8.34 2.38 15.57
CA GLY A 10 -9.10 3.46 16.19
C GLY A 10 -9.00 4.81 15.49
N LEU A 11 -8.39 4.87 14.29
CA LEU A 11 -8.27 6.09 13.48
C LEU A 11 -9.46 6.26 12.55
N GLU A 12 -9.72 7.50 12.14
CA GLU A 12 -10.74 7.84 11.16
C GLU A 12 -10.26 7.56 9.73
N PHE A 13 -11.17 7.12 8.87
CA PHE A 13 -10.90 6.94 7.44
C PHE A 13 -10.82 8.29 6.73
N LYS A 14 -9.80 8.47 5.88
CA LYS A 14 -9.71 9.64 5.00
C LYS A 14 -10.67 9.52 3.82
N THR A 15 -11.04 10.66 3.25
CA THR A 15 -11.89 10.72 2.06
C THR A 15 -11.22 10.00 0.88
N GLY A 16 -11.87 8.97 0.33
CA GLY A 16 -11.34 8.18 -0.79
C GLY A 16 -10.40 7.03 -0.39
N GLU A 17 -10.19 6.78 0.90
CA GLU A 17 -9.36 5.67 1.38
C GLU A 17 -10.11 4.33 1.26
N PRO A 18 -9.48 3.27 0.71
CA PRO A 18 -10.12 1.97 0.61
C PRO A 18 -10.31 1.35 2.01
N SER A 19 -11.53 0.91 2.30
CA SER A 19 -11.88 0.26 3.57
C SER A 19 -12.44 -1.13 3.32
N ILE A 20 -12.02 -2.11 4.14
CA ILE A 20 -12.60 -3.45 4.18
C ILE A 20 -13.68 -3.49 5.24
N ARG A 21 -14.84 -4.04 4.89
CA ARG A 21 -15.93 -4.30 5.83
C ARG A 21 -16.02 -5.78 6.11
N CYS A 22 -15.99 -6.16 7.38
CA CYS A 22 -16.21 -7.55 7.76
C CYS A 22 -17.64 -7.98 7.38
N SER A 23 -17.77 -9.09 6.65
CA SER A 23 -19.08 -9.62 6.24
C SER A 23 -19.95 -10.11 7.40
N LEU A 24 -19.34 -10.47 8.53
CA LEU A 24 -20.02 -11.10 9.66
C LEU A 24 -20.47 -10.07 10.71
N CYS A 25 -19.56 -9.17 11.13
CA CYS A 25 -19.86 -8.16 12.15
C CYS A 25 -20.05 -6.74 11.59
N MET A 26 -19.91 -6.56 10.27
CA MET A 26 -20.16 -5.29 9.57
C MET A 26 -19.29 -4.10 10.01
N ARG A 27 -18.24 -4.35 10.79
CA ARG A 27 -17.22 -3.40 11.23
C ARG A 27 -16.26 -3.05 10.09
N ASN A 28 -15.85 -1.79 10.04
CA ASN A 28 -14.92 -1.29 9.03
C ASN A 28 -13.46 -1.34 9.49
N TYR A 29 -12.57 -1.61 8.56
CA TYR A 29 -11.13 -1.74 8.75
C TYR A 29 -10.38 -1.09 7.60
N HIS A 30 -9.22 -0.52 7.92
CA HIS A 30 -8.18 -0.19 6.96
C HIS A 30 -7.71 -1.46 6.26
N VAL A 31 -7.46 -1.41 4.94
CA VAL A 31 -7.00 -2.59 4.16
C VAL A 31 -5.72 -3.16 4.79
N SER A 32 -4.80 -2.26 5.17
CA SER A 32 -3.54 -2.60 5.82
C SER A 32 -3.74 -3.23 7.21
N CYS A 33 -4.69 -2.72 7.99
CA CYS A 33 -4.96 -3.22 9.34
C CYS A 33 -5.62 -4.61 9.29
N TRP A 34 -6.52 -4.85 8.33
CA TRP A 34 -7.14 -6.15 8.12
C TRP A 34 -6.09 -7.21 7.78
N ALA A 35 -5.16 -6.89 6.88
CA ALA A 35 -4.07 -7.79 6.50
C ALA A 35 -3.12 -8.09 7.67
N LYS A 36 -2.75 -7.07 8.46
CA LYS A 36 -1.89 -7.25 9.65
C LYS A 36 -2.54 -8.09 10.74
N ALA A 37 -3.84 -7.91 10.95
CA ALA A 37 -4.58 -8.67 11.95
C ALA A 37 -4.89 -10.11 11.49
N GLY A 38 -4.82 -10.39 10.19
CA GLY A 38 -5.24 -11.66 9.60
C GLY A 38 -6.76 -11.85 9.56
N GLY A 39 -7.55 -10.81 9.86
CA GLY A 39 -9.01 -10.86 9.87
C GLY A 39 -9.66 -9.86 10.81
N CYS A 40 -10.87 -10.18 11.27
CA CYS A 40 -11.63 -9.32 12.17
C CYS A 40 -11.03 -9.30 13.58
N THR A 41 -10.88 -8.12 14.18
CA THR A 41 -10.37 -7.99 15.57
C THR A 41 -11.49 -7.85 16.60
N THR A 42 -12.75 -7.79 16.17
CA THR A 42 -13.90 -7.64 17.07
C THR A 42 -14.09 -8.90 17.91
N TRP A 43 -14.22 -8.72 19.22
CA TRP A 43 -14.49 -9.80 20.15
C TRP A 43 -15.83 -10.49 19.84
N GLY A 44 -15.86 -11.82 19.87
CA GLY A 44 -17.05 -12.61 19.55
C GLY A 44 -17.42 -12.72 18.06
N CYS A 45 -16.65 -12.13 17.15
CA CYS A 45 -16.92 -12.27 15.71
C CYS A 45 -16.36 -13.60 15.17
N PRO A 46 -17.15 -14.40 14.42
CA PRO A 46 -16.66 -15.63 13.79
C PRO A 46 -15.61 -15.38 12.69
N GLY A 47 -15.49 -14.14 12.21
CA GLY A 47 -14.45 -13.73 11.25
C GLY A 47 -13.11 -13.39 11.89
N ARG A 48 -12.95 -13.63 13.20
CA ARG A 48 -11.69 -13.44 13.90
C ARG A 48 -10.78 -14.64 13.64
N PRO A 49 -9.51 -14.43 13.26
CA PRO A 49 -8.61 -15.54 12.97
C PRO A 49 -8.36 -16.37 14.23
N ALA A 50 -8.47 -17.68 14.09
CA ALA A 50 -8.07 -18.65 15.12
C ALA A 50 -6.55 -18.78 15.10
N LEU A 51 -5.87 -17.76 15.64
CA LEU A 51 -4.42 -17.77 15.79
C LEU A 51 -4.03 -18.70 16.95
N THR A 52 -2.82 -19.26 16.93
CA THR A 52 -2.29 -20.03 18.07
C THR A 52 -2.04 -19.12 19.29
N GLY A 53 -1.94 -19.69 20.50
CA GLY A 53 -1.81 -18.90 21.74
C GLY A 53 -0.61 -17.93 21.74
N GLU A 54 0.50 -18.34 21.13
CA GLU A 54 1.71 -17.52 20.99
C GLU A 54 1.49 -16.33 20.03
N GLU A 55 0.89 -16.57 18.87
CA GLU A 55 0.60 -15.53 17.87
C GLU A 55 -0.46 -14.53 18.37
N GLN A 56 -1.48 -15.02 19.09
CA GLN A 56 -2.49 -14.16 19.72
C GLN A 56 -1.86 -13.22 20.74
N SER A 57 -0.94 -13.72 21.55
CA SER A 57 -0.26 -12.94 22.59
C SER A 57 0.73 -11.92 22.01
N ALA A 58 1.37 -12.26 20.88
CA ALA A 58 2.23 -11.33 20.16
C ALA A 58 1.42 -10.19 19.51
N LEU A 59 0.21 -10.47 19.00
CA LEU A 59 -0.61 -9.51 18.28
C LEU A 59 -1.51 -8.67 19.19
N GLN A 60 -1.87 -9.14 20.38
CA GLN A 60 -2.79 -8.47 21.30
C GLN A 60 -2.07 -7.89 22.50
N MET A 61 -2.54 -6.74 22.97
CA MET A 61 -2.12 -6.11 24.22
C MET A 61 -3.35 -5.59 24.96
N ARG A 62 -3.24 -5.37 26.27
CA ARG A 62 -4.28 -4.68 27.04
C ARG A 62 -4.10 -3.18 26.95
N CYS A 63 -5.20 -2.47 26.78
CA CYS A 63 -5.19 -1.02 26.80
C CYS A 63 -4.83 -0.52 28.22
N PRO A 64 -3.80 0.35 28.38
CA PRO A 64 -3.41 0.87 29.70
C PRO A 64 -4.49 1.78 30.32
N ASN A 65 -5.37 2.32 29.49
CA ASN A 65 -6.40 3.27 29.91
C ASN A 65 -7.72 2.62 30.34
N CYS A 66 -8.11 1.48 29.77
CA CYS A 66 -9.40 0.84 30.04
C CYS A 66 -9.33 -0.68 30.28
N GLY A 67 -8.16 -1.30 30.16
CA GLY A 67 -7.96 -2.73 30.41
C GLY A 67 -8.42 -3.68 29.29
N GLU A 68 -9.08 -3.18 28.25
CA GLU A 68 -9.65 -3.99 27.16
C GLU A 68 -8.58 -4.59 26.25
N SER A 69 -8.85 -5.76 25.65
CA SER A 69 -7.94 -6.40 24.69
C SER A 69 -8.00 -5.74 23.32
N ILE A 70 -6.86 -5.25 22.85
CA ILE A 70 -6.69 -4.53 21.58
C ILE A 70 -5.49 -5.08 20.81
N VAL A 71 -5.38 -4.75 19.53
CA VAL A 71 -4.18 -5.09 18.75
C VAL A 71 -2.99 -4.22 19.14
N ASN A 72 -1.79 -4.78 19.12
CA ASN A 72 -0.54 -4.13 19.52
C ASN A 72 -0.14 -2.92 18.65
N PHE A 73 -0.63 -2.87 17.42
CA PHE A 73 -0.40 -1.81 16.46
C PHE A 73 -1.50 -0.74 16.47
N ALA A 74 -2.48 -0.84 17.39
CA ALA A 74 -3.50 0.18 17.54
C ALA A 74 -2.86 1.53 17.89
N VAL A 75 -3.41 2.64 17.39
CA VAL A 75 -2.95 4.00 17.71
C VAL A 75 -3.85 4.61 18.78
N LYS A 76 -5.16 4.42 18.64
CA LYS A 76 -6.17 4.80 19.63
C LYS A 76 -6.94 3.55 20.04
N CYS A 77 -7.37 3.50 21.30
CA CYS A 77 -8.22 2.41 21.75
C CYS A 77 -9.60 2.51 21.07
N PRO A 78 -10.11 1.46 20.40
CA PRO A 78 -11.46 1.47 19.82
C PRO A 78 -12.58 1.61 20.87
N TYR A 79 -12.31 1.21 22.10
CA TYR A 79 -13.29 1.18 23.19
C TYR A 79 -13.31 2.48 23.99
N CYS A 80 -12.17 2.90 24.54
CA CYS A 80 -12.09 4.13 25.37
C CYS A 80 -11.64 5.39 24.62
N ARG A 81 -11.20 5.26 23.36
CA ARG A 81 -10.77 6.35 22.45
C ARG A 81 -9.58 7.19 22.91
N LYS A 82 -9.00 6.90 24.08
CA LYS A 82 -7.75 7.51 24.52
C LYS A 82 -6.59 7.05 23.62
N PRO A 83 -5.62 7.94 23.32
CA PRO A 83 -4.39 7.55 22.65
C PRO A 83 -3.64 6.52 23.51
N LEU A 84 -2.96 5.59 22.83
CA LEU A 84 -2.16 4.55 23.51
C LEU A 84 -0.71 4.98 23.74
N PHE A 85 -0.27 6.04 23.05
CA PHE A 85 1.07 6.61 23.15
C PHE A 85 0.93 8.08 23.50
N ASP A 86 1.61 8.51 24.54
CA ASP A 86 1.71 9.92 24.92
C ASP A 86 2.70 10.68 24.02
N ASP A 87 3.67 9.95 23.45
CA ASP A 87 4.62 10.49 22.48
C ASP A 87 3.92 10.75 21.13
N VAL A 88 3.57 12.01 20.91
CA VAL A 88 2.95 12.50 19.68
C VAL A 88 3.78 12.11 18.44
N SER A 89 5.12 12.11 18.54
CA SER A 89 6.02 11.75 17.44
C SER A 89 5.94 10.26 17.06
N ALA A 90 5.82 9.36 18.04
CA ALA A 90 5.68 7.93 17.81
C ALA A 90 4.30 7.58 17.25
N ALA A 91 3.25 8.22 17.79
CA ALA A 91 1.89 8.10 17.28
C ALA A 91 1.78 8.59 15.83
N GLU A 92 2.34 9.77 15.52
CA GLU A 92 2.28 10.34 14.18
C GLU A 92 3.07 9.50 13.16
N LYS A 93 4.23 8.95 13.55
CA LYS A 93 4.98 8.02 12.70
C LYS A 93 4.17 6.78 12.35
N ARG A 94 3.48 6.18 13.32
CA ARG A 94 2.59 5.01 13.08
C ARG A 94 1.40 5.36 12.20
N VAL A 95 0.77 6.52 12.43
CA VAL A 95 -0.32 7.04 11.60
C VAL A 95 0.13 7.21 10.15
N ARG A 96 1.30 7.83 9.92
CA ARG A 96 1.88 7.98 8.58
C ARG A 96 2.20 6.64 7.93
N GLU A 97 2.72 5.67 8.68
CA GLU A 97 3.00 4.35 8.12
C GLU A 97 1.72 3.61 7.70
N ILE A 98 0.67 3.68 8.51
CA ILE A 98 -0.65 3.09 8.21
C ILE A 98 -1.19 3.69 6.90
N HIS A 99 -1.28 5.03 6.81
CA HIS A 99 -1.79 5.69 5.61
C HIS A 99 -0.89 5.55 4.37
N SER A 100 0.44 5.54 4.55
CA SER A 100 1.39 5.36 3.45
C SER A 100 1.24 3.98 2.81
N LYS A 101 0.91 2.95 3.60
CA LYS A 101 0.66 1.60 3.08
C LYS A 101 -0.74 1.44 2.50
N GLU A 102 -1.72 2.25 2.92
CA GLU A 102 -3.08 2.20 2.39
C GLU A 102 -3.25 2.87 1.03
N GLY A 103 -2.49 3.93 0.75
CA GLY A 103 -2.47 4.55 -0.59
C GLY A 103 -1.79 3.68 -1.65
N GLN A 104 -1.06 2.63 -1.27
CA GLN A 104 -0.43 1.70 -2.19
C GLN A 104 -1.33 0.48 -2.43
N VAL A 105 -2.45 0.73 -3.11
CA VAL A 105 -3.18 -0.34 -3.79
C VAL A 105 -2.17 -1.09 -4.65
N ARG A 106 -2.04 -2.40 -4.45
CA ARG A 106 -1.15 -3.27 -5.23
C ARG A 106 -1.33 -2.95 -6.72
N LYS A 107 -0.30 -2.37 -7.33
CA LYS A 107 -0.33 -2.05 -8.77
C LYS A 107 0.09 -3.31 -9.50
N ASP A 108 -0.82 -3.85 -10.31
CA ASP A 108 -0.55 -5.10 -11.00
C ASP A 108 0.55 -4.89 -12.05
N PRO A 109 1.68 -5.64 -11.94
CA PRO A 109 2.80 -5.50 -12.88
C PRO A 109 2.40 -5.92 -14.30
N ILE A 110 1.47 -6.88 -14.42
CA ILE A 110 0.93 -7.35 -15.68
C ILE A 110 0.09 -6.24 -16.35
N LEU A 111 -0.74 -5.54 -15.59
CA LEU A 111 -1.52 -4.42 -16.11
C LEU A 111 -0.60 -3.29 -16.59
N THR A 112 0.47 -3.02 -15.85
CA THR A 112 1.48 -2.02 -16.22
C THR A 112 2.18 -2.39 -17.53
N ALA A 113 2.56 -3.67 -17.70
CA ALA A 113 3.18 -4.18 -18.92
C ALA A 113 2.22 -4.13 -20.12
N LEU A 114 0.95 -4.52 -19.92
CA LEU A 114 -0.08 -4.48 -20.97
C LEU A 114 -0.38 -3.03 -21.39
N LEU A 115 -0.41 -2.08 -20.46
CA LEU A 115 -0.66 -0.68 -20.77
C LEU A 115 0.51 -0.08 -21.57
N ASN A 116 1.74 -0.46 -21.23
CA ASN A 116 2.94 -0.08 -21.96
C ASN A 116 3.03 -0.77 -23.34
N LEU A 117 2.36 -1.91 -23.51
CA LEU A 117 2.25 -2.64 -24.78
C LEU A 117 1.34 -1.93 -25.79
N ILE A 118 0.32 -1.22 -25.33
CA ILE A 118 -0.62 -0.48 -26.20
C ILE A 118 -0.10 0.94 -26.46
N PHE A 119 0.40 1.62 -25.43
CA PHE A 119 0.94 2.97 -25.55
C PHE A 119 2.26 3.10 -24.77
N PRO A 120 3.41 3.32 -25.46
CA PRO A 120 4.69 3.49 -24.78
C PRO A 120 4.64 4.68 -23.83
N GLY A 121 4.90 4.44 -22.54
CA GLY A 121 4.87 5.47 -21.50
C GLY A 121 3.59 5.51 -20.65
N ALA A 122 2.48 4.90 -21.09
CA ALA A 122 1.24 4.86 -20.32
C ALA A 122 1.37 4.06 -19.01
N GLY A 123 2.21 3.02 -19.00
CA GLY A 123 2.54 2.27 -17.78
C GLY A 123 3.19 3.14 -16.70
N TYR A 124 4.09 4.06 -17.06
CA TYR A 124 4.74 4.97 -16.09
C TYR A 124 3.77 6.03 -15.56
N MET A 125 2.78 6.46 -16.35
CA MET A 125 1.72 7.36 -15.89
C MET A 125 0.80 6.66 -14.88
N TYR A 126 0.43 5.40 -15.11
CA TYR A 126 -0.33 4.58 -14.15
C TYR A 126 0.41 4.41 -12.81
N LEU A 127 1.73 4.32 -12.86
CA LEU A 127 2.58 4.27 -11.67
C LEU A 127 2.66 5.62 -10.92
N GLY A 128 2.20 6.73 -11.51
CA GLY A 128 2.23 8.08 -10.92
C GLY A 128 3.46 8.91 -11.29
N PHE A 129 4.34 8.38 -12.16
CA PHE A 129 5.56 9.07 -12.61
C PHE A 129 5.35 9.71 -13.99
N PHE A 130 4.50 10.74 -14.05
CA PHE A 130 4.12 11.44 -15.29
C PHE A 130 5.33 11.94 -16.09
N ASN A 131 6.31 12.57 -15.44
CA ASN A 131 7.48 13.13 -16.12
C ASN A 131 8.33 12.06 -16.82
N LYS A 132 8.40 10.84 -16.28
CA LYS A 132 9.13 9.74 -16.90
C LYS A 132 8.34 9.12 -18.05
N GLY A 133 7.02 8.98 -17.90
CA GLY A 133 6.14 8.48 -18.96
C GLY A 133 6.18 9.36 -20.21
N LEU A 134 6.12 10.68 -20.03
CA LEU A 134 6.17 11.63 -21.14
C LEU A 134 7.52 11.60 -21.88
N LEU A 135 8.63 11.51 -21.14
CA LEU A 135 9.98 11.45 -21.74
C LEU A 135 10.13 10.21 -22.64
N TRP A 136 9.72 9.05 -22.15
CA TRP A 136 9.78 7.81 -22.95
C TRP A 136 8.84 7.82 -24.14
N PHE A 137 7.66 8.44 -24.04
CA PHE A 137 6.76 8.62 -25.17
C PHE A 137 7.41 9.47 -26.28
N VAL A 138 8.04 10.59 -25.93
CA VAL A 138 8.75 11.46 -26.89
C VAL A 138 9.92 10.72 -27.54
N VAL A 139 10.69 9.96 -26.76
CA VAL A 139 11.79 9.13 -27.29
C VAL A 139 11.28 8.06 -28.26
N ALA A 140 10.15 7.42 -27.96
CA ALA A 140 9.53 6.43 -28.84
C ALA A 140 9.06 7.05 -30.17
N VAL A 141 8.44 8.24 -30.12
CA VAL A 141 8.04 9.00 -31.32
C VAL A 141 9.24 9.45 -32.14
N ALA A 142 10.30 9.94 -31.49
CA ALA A 142 11.55 10.30 -32.17
C ALA A 142 12.20 9.06 -32.82
N ALA A 143 12.31 7.95 -32.09
CA ALA A 143 12.85 6.70 -32.61
C ALA A 143 12.04 6.18 -33.81
N TRP A 144 10.70 6.29 -33.78
CA TRP A 144 9.82 5.99 -34.91
C TRP A 144 10.22 6.79 -36.16
N PHE A 145 10.40 8.09 -36.01
CA PHE A 145 10.75 8.99 -37.10
C PHE A 145 12.18 8.76 -37.64
N PHE A 146 13.16 8.57 -36.77
CA PHE A 146 14.57 8.48 -37.17
C PHE A 146 14.98 7.12 -37.73
N THR A 147 14.38 6.02 -37.26
CA THR A 147 14.86 4.66 -37.59
C THR A 147 13.97 3.90 -38.57
N ARG A 148 12.96 4.58 -39.18
CA ARG A 148 11.93 3.93 -40.01
C ARG A 148 11.34 2.68 -39.33
N GLY A 149 11.14 2.73 -38.01
CA GLY A 149 10.50 1.68 -37.21
C GLY A 149 11.41 0.60 -36.62
N LEU A 150 12.67 0.45 -37.05
CA LEU A 150 13.52 -0.68 -36.59
C LEU A 150 14.10 -0.48 -35.17
N GLY A 151 14.43 0.77 -34.80
CA GLY A 151 14.92 1.10 -33.46
C GLY A 151 13.83 1.05 -32.39
N LEU A 152 12.57 1.04 -32.80
CA LEU A 152 11.43 1.09 -31.89
C LEU A 152 11.28 -0.21 -31.11
N VAL A 153 11.52 -1.35 -31.75
CA VAL A 153 11.40 -2.68 -31.10
C VAL A 153 12.38 -2.81 -29.93
N ALA A 154 13.62 -2.32 -30.09
CA ALA A 154 14.64 -2.35 -29.04
C ALA A 154 14.27 -1.43 -27.86
N VAL A 155 13.79 -0.21 -28.14
CA VAL A 155 13.30 0.72 -27.10
C VAL A 155 12.09 0.13 -26.38
N TYR A 156 11.18 -0.52 -27.12
CA TYR A 156 9.99 -1.14 -26.55
C TYR A 156 10.33 -2.27 -25.60
N ALA A 157 11.20 -3.19 -26.04
CA ALA A 157 11.66 -4.30 -25.21
C ALA A 157 12.36 -3.80 -23.94
N TRP A 158 13.19 -2.76 -24.05
CA TRP A 158 13.86 -2.14 -22.90
C TRP A 158 12.86 -1.52 -21.92
N VAL A 159 11.89 -0.76 -22.41
CA VAL A 159 10.87 -0.07 -21.60
C VAL A 159 9.95 -1.06 -20.88
N ILE A 160 9.60 -2.18 -21.52
CA ILE A 160 8.84 -3.27 -20.90
C ILE A 160 9.66 -3.93 -19.77
N TYR A 161 10.94 -4.20 -20.03
CA TYR A 161 11.84 -4.79 -19.02
C TYR A 161 12.03 -3.88 -17.80
N ASP A 162 12.32 -2.59 -18.01
CA ASP A 162 12.56 -1.63 -16.91
C ASP A 162 11.31 -1.41 -16.07
N SER A 163 10.14 -1.22 -16.70
CA SER A 163 8.88 -1.03 -15.98
C SER A 163 8.46 -2.24 -15.14
N SER A 164 8.70 -3.46 -15.67
CA SER A 164 8.45 -4.71 -14.95
C SER A 164 9.38 -4.86 -13.73
N ARG A 165 10.67 -4.54 -13.91
CA ARG A 165 11.65 -4.54 -12.81
C ARG A 165 11.26 -3.53 -11.72
N LEU A 166 10.87 -2.32 -12.09
CA LEU A 166 10.46 -1.29 -11.14
C LEU A 166 9.22 -1.69 -10.34
N ALA A 167 8.23 -2.31 -10.98
CA ALA A 167 7.01 -2.77 -10.31
C ALA A 167 7.31 -3.82 -9.23
N VAL A 168 8.23 -4.76 -9.50
CA VAL A 168 8.66 -5.76 -8.53
C VAL A 168 9.35 -5.11 -7.32
N ILE A 169 10.20 -4.11 -7.55
CA ILE A 169 10.91 -3.37 -6.48
C ILE A 169 9.89 -2.65 -5.57
N MET A 170 8.89 -1.98 -6.14
CA MET A 170 7.84 -1.30 -5.36
C MET A 170 6.99 -2.28 -4.54
N ASN A 171 6.71 -3.48 -5.08
CA ASN A 171 5.98 -4.53 -4.35
C ASN A 171 6.76 -5.09 -3.16
N ARG A 172 8.09 -5.00 -3.17
CA ARG A 172 8.96 -5.37 -2.03
C ARG A 172 9.06 -4.27 -0.97
N GLY A 173 8.45 -3.10 -1.20
CA GLY A 173 8.53 -1.96 -0.28
C GLY A 173 9.85 -1.19 -0.35
N GLU A 174 10.71 -1.49 -1.33
CA GLU A 174 11.94 -0.74 -1.57
C GLU A 174 11.63 0.53 -2.37
N ASN A 175 12.14 1.68 -1.90
CA ASN A 175 11.91 2.96 -2.57
C ASN A 175 12.94 3.13 -3.71
N PRO A 176 12.51 3.16 -4.99
CA PRO A 176 13.43 3.23 -6.14
C PRO A 176 14.22 4.55 -6.21
N SER A 177 13.84 5.57 -5.43
CA SER A 177 14.59 6.82 -5.32
C SER A 177 15.88 6.70 -4.51
N ASN A 178 16.02 5.67 -3.66
CA ASN A 178 17.18 5.45 -2.81
C ASN A 178 18.33 4.72 -3.54
N GLY A 179 18.05 4.16 -4.72
CA GLY A 179 19.02 3.41 -5.55
C GLY A 179 19.84 4.27 -6.51
N LYS A 180 19.90 5.60 -6.33
CA LYS A 180 20.74 6.49 -7.17
C LYS A 180 22.26 6.38 -6.91
N THR A 181 22.71 5.38 -6.13
CA THR A 181 24.14 5.16 -5.80
C THR A 181 24.80 3.99 -6.53
N MET A 182 24.17 3.37 -7.52
CA MET A 182 24.83 2.34 -8.34
C MET A 182 24.72 2.62 -9.84
N LEU A 183 25.26 3.76 -10.26
CA LEU A 183 25.94 3.88 -11.55
C LEU A 183 27.43 3.90 -11.22
N ARG A 184 28.06 2.73 -11.16
CA ARG A 184 29.51 2.63 -11.36
C ARG A 184 29.74 2.37 -12.86
N PRO A 185 30.77 3.01 -13.44
CA PRO A 185 31.00 3.13 -14.88
C PRO A 185 31.21 1.78 -15.57
#